data_AF-A0A0B1SRL8-F1
#
_entry.id   AF-A0A0B1SRL8-F1
#
_cell.length_a   1.000
_cell.length_b   1.000
_cell.length_c   1.000
_cell.angle_alpha   90.00
_cell.angle_beta   90.00
_cell.angle_gamma   90.00
#
_symmetry.space_group_name_H-M   'P 1'
#
loop_
_entity.id
_entity.type
_entity.pdbx_description
1 polymer ?
#
loop_
_entity_poly.entity_id
_entity_poly.type
_entity_poly.pdbx_seq_one_letter_code
_entity_poly.pdbx_strand_id
1 'polypeptide(L)'
;MRASKAQDSTILLDICCGTGTIGQCVLQEYRRNNKVCCIGVDIIESAIVDARENAVANGMTESTCRYIAGKAEDVFPSLRFHIPAGFDLLESKVVGVLDPPRCGVHEKVVLGCRMMDTMQRLVFVSCNPAAAMKNVVDLCRPMWVSN
;
A
#
# COMPACT_ATOMS: atom_id res chain seq x y z
N MET A 1 19.70 15.45 -13.13
CA MET A 1 19.89 13.99 -13.07
C MET A 1 20.25 13.60 -11.64
N ARG A 2 19.31 13.06 -10.85
CA ARG A 2 19.65 12.49 -9.54
C ARG A 2 20.13 11.06 -9.79
N ALA A 3 21.40 10.79 -9.49
CA ALA A 3 21.93 9.43 -9.49
C ALA A 3 21.11 8.61 -8.49
N SER A 4 20.39 7.58 -8.96
CA SER A 4 19.60 6.70 -8.11
C SER A 4 20.55 5.86 -7.26
N LYS A 5 20.68 6.21 -5.98
CA LYS A 5 21.20 5.26 -4.99
C LYS A 5 20.29 4.02 -5.04
N ALA A 6 20.87 2.82 -5.03
CA ALA A 6 20.07 1.60 -5.01
C ALA A 6 19.16 1.65 -3.77
N GLN A 7 17.84 1.68 -4.01
CA GLN A 7 16.85 1.63 -2.95
C GLN A 7 16.79 0.17 -2.47
N ASP A 8 17.61 -0.15 -1.46
CA ASP A 8 17.82 -1.50 -0.93
C ASP A 8 16.67 -2.00 -0.05
N SER A 9 15.60 -1.23 0.07
CA SER A 9 14.42 -1.62 0.85
C SER A 9 13.11 -1.29 0.13
N THR A 10 12.08 -2.08 0.42
CA THR A 10 10.76 -1.97 -0.19
C THR A 10 9.70 -1.71 0.89
N ILE A 11 8.79 -0.79 0.62
CA ILE A 11 7.58 -0.57 1.40
C ILE A 11 6.42 -1.08 0.56
N LEU A 12 5.78 -2.16 1.03
CA LEU A 12 4.54 -2.67 0.47
C LEU A 12 3.38 -1.91 1.14
N LEU A 13 2.59 -1.20 0.34
CA LEU A 13 1.38 -0.51 0.82
C LEU A 13 0.16 -1.31 0.37
N ASP A 14 -0.50 -1.98 1.31
CA ASP A 14 -1.71 -2.79 1.05
C ASP A 14 -2.96 -1.95 1.37
N ILE A 15 -3.66 -1.51 0.33
CA ILE A 15 -4.75 -0.54 0.38
C ILE A 15 -6.08 -1.28 0.24
N CYS A 16 -7.00 -1.03 1.18
CA CYS A 16 -8.19 -1.86 1.38
C CYS A 16 -7.79 -3.29 1.76
N CYS A 17 -6.86 -3.42 2.71
CA CYS A 17 -6.21 -4.68 3.02
C CYS A 17 -7.13 -5.73 3.69
N GLY A 18 -8.32 -5.33 4.17
CA GLY A 18 -9.19 -6.18 4.97
C GLY A 18 -8.42 -6.81 6.14
N THR A 19 -8.45 -8.14 6.22
CA THR A 19 -7.74 -8.94 7.24
C THR A 19 -6.25 -9.19 6.92
N GLY A 20 -5.68 -8.46 5.96
CA GLY A 20 -4.25 -8.42 5.66
C GLY A 20 -3.73 -9.59 4.82
N THR A 21 -4.60 -10.35 4.14
CA THR A 21 -4.21 -11.58 3.44
C THR A 21 -3.15 -11.33 2.35
N ILE A 22 -3.40 -10.39 1.44
CA ILE A 22 -2.52 -10.16 0.29
C ILE A 22 -1.16 -9.61 0.77
N GLY A 23 -1.17 -8.55 1.58
CA GLY A 23 0.03 -7.96 2.15
C GLY A 23 0.92 -8.97 2.88
N GLN A 24 0.33 -9.82 3.73
CA GLN A 24 1.08 -10.84 4.45
C GLN A 24 1.66 -11.91 3.53
N CYS A 25 0.89 -12.41 2.55
CA CYS A 25 1.40 -13.41 1.61
C CYS A 25 2.60 -12.89 0.81
N VAL A 26 2.50 -11.66 0.27
CA VAL A 26 3.60 -11.02 -0.47
C VAL A 26 4.80 -10.79 0.44
N LEU A 27 4.57 -10.25 1.63
CA LEU A 27 5.61 -10.00 2.61
C LEU A 27 6.35 -11.28 3.02
N GLN A 28 5.61 -12.38 3.27
CA GLN A 28 6.17 -13.67 3.70
C GLN A 28 7.15 -14.25 2.67
N GLU A 29 6.82 -14.14 1.39
CA GLU A 29 7.68 -14.63 0.31
C GLU A 29 8.87 -13.68 0.09
N TYR A 30 8.60 -12.39 -0.01
CA TYR A 30 9.59 -11.41 -0.41
C TYR A 30 10.65 -11.14 0.66
N ARG A 31 10.27 -11.21 1.96
CA ARG A 31 11.18 -10.96 3.10
C ARG A 31 12.31 -11.96 3.25
N ARG A 32 12.25 -13.11 2.57
CA ARG A 32 13.30 -14.15 2.63
C ARG A 32 14.65 -13.65 2.08
N ASN A 33 14.61 -12.82 1.05
CA ASN A 33 15.80 -12.35 0.34
C ASN A 33 15.90 -10.83 0.25
N ASN A 34 14.91 -10.09 0.76
CA ASN A 34 14.81 -8.64 0.59
C ASN A 34 14.42 -7.97 1.90
N LYS A 35 14.91 -6.74 2.09
CA LYS A 35 14.45 -5.87 3.18
C LYS A 35 13.12 -5.24 2.79
N VAL A 36 12.04 -5.69 3.43
CA VAL A 36 10.67 -5.23 3.13
C VAL A 36 9.85 -5.06 4.41
N CYS A 37 9.01 -4.03 4.43
CA CYS A 37 7.91 -3.91 5.38
C CYS A 37 6.58 -3.79 4.64
N CYS A 38 5.49 -4.18 5.31
CA CYS A 38 4.12 -4.02 4.83
C CYS A 38 3.37 -3.03 5.73
N ILE A 39 2.62 -2.12 5.11
CA ILE A 39 1.68 -1.23 5.79
C ILE A 39 0.32 -1.47 5.16
N GLY A 40 -0.59 -2.07 5.93
CA GLY A 40 -1.98 -2.28 5.55
C GLY A 40 -2.88 -1.15 6.03
N VAL A 41 -3.79 -0.71 5.17
CA VAL A 41 -4.79 0.31 5.49
C VAL A 41 -6.17 -0.20 5.10
N ASP A 42 -7.10 -0.17 6.05
CA ASP A 42 -8.50 -0.47 5.80
C ASP A 42 -9.40 0.41 6.68
N ILE A 43 -10.58 0.75 6.18
CA ILE A 43 -11.57 1.55 6.91
C ILE A 43 -12.29 0.72 7.98
N ILE A 44 -12.35 -0.60 7.83
CA ILE A 44 -13.05 -1.51 8.73
C ILE A 44 -12.13 -1.88 9.91
N GLU A 45 -12.40 -1.28 11.07
CA GLU A 45 -11.60 -1.47 12.27
C GLU A 45 -11.51 -2.93 12.73
N SER A 46 -12.63 -3.68 12.67
CA SER A 46 -12.63 -5.10 13.02
C SER A 46 -11.73 -5.93 12.11
N ALA A 47 -11.70 -5.63 10.81
CA ALA A 47 -10.81 -6.31 9.88
C ALA A 47 -9.35 -6.03 10.18
N ILE A 48 -9.03 -4.82 10.64
CA ILE A 48 -7.68 -4.42 11.06
C ILE A 48 -7.27 -5.12 12.37
N VAL A 49 -8.20 -5.36 13.29
CA VAL A 49 -7.94 -6.20 14.48
C VAL A 49 -7.56 -7.61 14.04
N ASP A 50 -8.38 -8.24 13.19
CA ASP A 50 -8.11 -9.57 12.65
C ASP A 50 -6.78 -9.60 11.87
N ALA A 51 -6.46 -8.54 11.12
CA ALA A 51 -5.21 -8.44 10.37
C ALA A 51 -3.97 -8.45 11.27
N ARG A 52 -4.04 -7.77 12.44
CA ARG A 52 -2.97 -7.80 13.44
C ARG A 52 -2.84 -9.18 14.06
N GLU A 53 -3.95 -9.82 14.42
CA GLU A 53 -3.96 -11.19 14.95
C GLU A 53 -3.34 -12.17 13.94
N ASN A 54 -3.72 -12.07 12.67
CA ASN A 54 -3.15 -12.86 11.57
C ASN A 54 -1.63 -12.63 11.43
N ALA A 55 -1.18 -11.38 11.50
CA ALA A 55 0.25 -11.07 11.41
C ALA A 55 1.04 -11.66 12.59
N VAL A 56 0.51 -11.56 13.81
CA VAL A 56 1.11 -12.19 15.00
C VAL A 56 1.17 -13.71 14.83
N ALA A 57 0.08 -14.35 14.38
CA ALA A 57 0.04 -15.78 14.12
C ALA A 57 1.07 -16.22 13.06
N ASN A 58 1.39 -15.35 12.09
CA ASN A 58 2.41 -15.57 11.07
C ASN A 58 3.83 -15.13 11.49
N GLY A 59 4.04 -14.80 12.77
CA GLY A 59 5.35 -14.38 13.29
C GLY A 59 5.85 -13.07 12.69
N MET A 60 4.93 -12.15 12.36
CA MET A 60 5.24 -10.80 11.89
C MET A 60 5.08 -9.80 13.03
N THR A 61 6.06 -8.91 13.16
CA THR A 61 6.07 -7.83 14.14
C THR A 61 5.49 -6.55 13.54
N GLU A 62 5.10 -5.60 14.39
CA GLU A 62 4.72 -4.23 13.98
C GLU A 62 5.83 -3.46 13.25
N SER A 63 7.09 -3.90 13.36
CA SER A 63 8.22 -3.36 12.59
C SER A 63 8.32 -3.94 11.16
N THR A 64 7.62 -5.05 10.89
CA THR A 64 7.63 -5.74 9.59
C THR A 64 6.28 -5.60 8.89
N CYS A 65 5.18 -5.72 9.63
CA CYS A 65 3.82 -5.64 9.12
C CYS A 65 2.98 -4.81 10.09
N ARG A 66 2.51 -3.64 9.64
CA ARG A 66 1.72 -2.70 10.44
C ARG A 66 0.35 -2.50 9.81
N TYR A 67 -0.68 -2.36 10.65
CA TYR A 67 -2.05 -2.11 10.19
C TYR A 67 -2.64 -0.84 10.79
N ILE A 68 -3.28 -0.05 9.92
CA ILE A 68 -3.88 1.24 10.25
C ILE A 68 -5.36 1.17 9.91
N ALA A 69 -6.21 1.41 10.92
CA ALA A 69 -7.65 1.59 10.70
C ALA A 69 -7.90 3.04 10.28
N GLY A 70 -8.49 3.24 9.11
CA GLY A 70 -8.78 4.56 8.58
C GLY A 70 -9.02 4.56 7.07
N LYS A 71 -9.50 5.70 6.57
CA LYS A 71 -9.64 5.89 5.13
C LYS A 71 -8.28 6.05 4.49
N ALA A 72 -8.05 5.41 3.35
CA ALA A 72 -6.76 5.46 2.67
C ALA A 72 -6.34 6.90 2.32
N GLU A 73 -7.28 7.75 1.89
CA GLU A 73 -7.02 9.16 1.59
C GLU A 73 -6.58 10.00 2.80
N ASP A 74 -6.95 9.59 4.01
CA ASP A 74 -6.58 10.28 5.25
C ASP A 74 -5.22 9.76 5.76
N VAL A 75 -4.85 8.52 5.44
CA VAL A 75 -3.60 7.89 5.86
C VAL A 75 -2.43 8.25 4.95
N PHE A 76 -2.64 8.45 3.64
CA PHE A 76 -1.53 8.77 2.73
C PHE A 76 -0.72 10.00 3.16
N PRO A 77 -1.32 11.14 3.58
CA PRO A 77 -0.55 12.30 4.07
C PRO A 77 0.25 12.02 5.35
N SER A 78 -0.21 11.09 6.19
CA SER A 78 0.47 10.72 7.44
C SER A 78 1.38 9.50 7.29
N LEU A 79 1.45 8.87 6.12
CA LEU A 79 2.14 7.58 5.91
C LEU A 79 3.58 7.57 6.42
N ARG A 80 4.31 8.69 6.27
CA ARG A 80 5.68 8.88 6.78
C ARG A 80 5.84 8.59 8.27
N PHE A 81 4.80 8.84 9.08
CA PHE A 81 4.81 8.61 10.52
C PHE A 81 4.52 7.16 10.90
N HIS A 82 4.04 6.36 9.94
CA HIS A 82 3.74 4.95 10.12
C HIS A 82 4.85 4.04 9.60
N ILE A 83 5.84 4.59 8.89
CA ILE A 83 7.00 3.84 8.40
C ILE A 83 7.83 3.33 9.58
N PRO A 84 8.12 2.02 9.66
CA PRO A 84 8.93 1.46 10.72
C PRO A 84 10.40 1.88 10.60
N ALA A 85 11.13 1.84 11.72
CA ALA A 85 12.55 2.15 11.75
C ALA A 85 13.35 1.29 10.75
N GLY A 86 14.28 1.92 10.04
CA GLY A 86 15.08 1.26 9.01
C GLY A 86 14.47 1.31 7.60
N PHE A 87 13.27 1.86 7.44
CA PHE A 87 12.66 2.21 6.16
C PHE A 87 12.48 3.73 6.08
N ASP A 88 12.48 4.27 4.88
CA ASP A 88 12.26 5.69 4.62
C ASP A 88 11.43 5.85 3.34
N LEU A 89 10.38 6.66 3.36
CA LEU A 89 9.44 6.77 2.24
C LEU A 89 10.10 7.31 0.95
N LEU A 90 11.10 8.17 1.07
CA LEU A 90 11.82 8.80 -0.05
C LEU A 90 12.96 7.91 -0.57
N GLU A 91 13.58 7.13 0.30
CA GLU A 91 14.72 6.26 -0.05
C GLU A 91 14.32 4.79 -0.32
N SER A 92 13.10 4.38 0.00
CA SER A 92 12.60 3.01 -0.25
C SER A 92 11.78 2.94 -1.54
N LYS A 93 11.76 1.78 -2.18
CA LYS A 93 10.80 1.49 -3.27
C LYS A 93 9.41 1.32 -2.66
N VAL A 94 8.44 2.13 -3.07
CA VAL A 94 7.05 1.91 -2.66
C VAL A 94 6.31 1.14 -3.74
N VAL A 95 5.71 0.02 -3.35
CA VAL A 95 4.83 -0.81 -4.19
C VAL A 95 3.47 -0.85 -3.54
N GLY A 96 2.46 -0.31 -4.22
CA GLY A 96 1.07 -0.37 -3.78
C GLY A 96 0.37 -1.62 -4.28
N VAL A 97 -0.48 -2.20 -3.46
CA VAL A 97 -1.55 -3.12 -3.84
C VAL A 97 -2.87 -2.45 -3.46
N LEU A 98 -3.79 -2.35 -4.40
CA LEU A 98 -5.12 -1.81 -4.18
C LEU A 98 -6.12 -2.94 -4.48
N ASP A 99 -6.73 -3.48 -3.43
CA ASP A 99 -7.80 -4.49 -3.51
C ASP A 99 -9.15 -3.90 -3.09
N PRO A 100 -9.80 -3.12 -3.96
CA PRO A 100 -11.00 -2.39 -3.62
C PRO A 100 -12.22 -3.32 -3.50
N PRO A 101 -13.28 -2.88 -2.79
CA PRO A 101 -14.57 -3.57 -2.82
C PRO A 101 -15.16 -3.56 -4.24
N ARG A 102 -16.24 -4.34 -4.46
CA ARG A 102 -16.90 -4.48 -5.78
C ARG A 102 -17.32 -3.15 -6.43
N CYS A 103 -17.63 -2.14 -5.63
CA CYS A 103 -18.00 -0.80 -6.10
C CYS A 103 -16.79 0.08 -6.50
N GLY A 104 -15.57 -0.43 -6.37
CA GLY A 104 -14.35 0.33 -6.57
C GLY A 104 -14.01 1.22 -5.37
N VAL A 105 -13.11 2.17 -5.58
CA VAL A 105 -12.72 3.16 -4.58
C VAL A 105 -13.11 4.58 -4.98
N HIS A 106 -13.27 5.41 -3.96
CA HIS A 106 -13.48 6.84 -4.11
C HIS A 106 -12.31 7.50 -4.88
N GLU A 107 -12.59 8.55 -5.64
CA GLU A 107 -11.59 9.28 -6.44
C GLU A 107 -10.41 9.80 -5.61
N LYS A 108 -10.62 10.08 -4.32
CA LYS A 108 -9.58 10.53 -3.40
C LYS A 108 -8.50 9.46 -3.16
N VAL A 109 -8.87 8.18 -3.13
CA VAL A 109 -7.90 7.08 -3.03
C VAL A 109 -7.06 7.00 -4.30
N VAL A 110 -7.71 7.10 -5.46
CA VAL A 110 -7.04 7.14 -6.77
C VAL A 110 -6.07 8.31 -6.86
N LEU A 111 -6.51 9.52 -6.49
CA LEU A 111 -5.66 10.71 -6.46
C LEU A 111 -4.50 10.54 -5.49
N GLY A 112 -4.75 10.01 -4.30
CA GLY A 112 -3.72 9.76 -3.30
C GLY A 112 -2.64 8.78 -3.78
N CYS A 113 -3.03 7.71 -4.47
CA CYS A 113 -2.07 6.80 -5.10
C CYS A 113 -1.25 7.50 -6.19
N ARG A 114 -1.89 8.33 -7.02
CA ARG A 114 -1.23 9.06 -8.11
C ARG A 114 -0.28 10.15 -7.61
N MET A 115 -0.63 10.82 -6.52
CA MET A 115 0.18 11.90 -5.93
C MET A 115 1.38 11.40 -5.12
N MET A 116 1.48 10.10 -4.87
CA MET A 116 2.61 9.52 -4.15
C MET A 116 3.76 9.27 -5.12
N ASP A 117 4.63 10.28 -5.29
CA ASP A 117 5.78 10.22 -6.22
C ASP A 117 6.74 9.05 -5.94
N THR A 118 6.74 8.53 -4.72
CA THR A 118 7.58 7.39 -4.30
C THR A 118 6.99 6.04 -4.71
N MET A 119 5.71 5.99 -5.06
CA MET A 119 5.01 4.79 -5.54
C MET A 119 5.38 4.48 -6.99
N GLN A 120 6.32 3.57 -7.17
CA GLN A 120 6.84 3.19 -8.49
C GLN A 120 5.96 2.15 -9.20
N ARG A 121 5.15 1.41 -8.44
CA ARG A 121 4.27 0.37 -8.95
C ARG A 121 3.00 0.33 -8.12
N LEU A 122 1.88 0.21 -8.80
CA LEU A 122 0.58 -0.07 -8.20
C LEU A 122 -0.03 -1.31 -8.87
N VAL A 123 -0.37 -2.31 -8.08
CA VAL A 123 -1.12 -3.48 -8.52
C VAL A 123 -2.58 -3.26 -8.13
N PHE A 124 -3.46 -3.20 -9.12
CA PHE A 124 -4.90 -3.11 -8.89
C PHE A 124 -5.52 -4.51 -9.00
N VAL A 125 -6.18 -4.96 -7.93
CA VAL A 125 -6.89 -6.25 -7.89
C VAL A 125 -8.37 -5.99 -8.17
N SER A 126 -9.02 -6.86 -8.95
CA SER A 126 -10.44 -6.70 -9.24
C SER A 126 -11.13 -8.05 -9.36
N CYS A 127 -12.25 -8.18 -8.65
CA CYS A 127 -13.20 -9.27 -8.84
C CYS A 127 -14.24 -8.97 -9.93
N ASN A 128 -14.34 -7.72 -10.41
CA ASN A 128 -15.23 -7.31 -11.50
C ASN A 128 -14.56 -6.24 -12.39
N PRO A 129 -13.97 -6.64 -13.53
CA PRO A 129 -13.28 -5.72 -14.44
C PRO A 129 -14.15 -4.57 -14.95
N ALA A 130 -15.44 -4.80 -15.19
CA ALA A 130 -16.34 -3.78 -15.71
C ALA A 130 -16.57 -2.64 -14.69
N ALA A 131 -16.76 -3.00 -13.41
CA ALA A 131 -16.90 -2.01 -12.34
C ALA A 131 -15.57 -1.28 -12.04
N ALA A 132 -14.44 -1.97 -12.17
CA ALA A 132 -13.12 -1.40 -11.94
C ALA A 132 -12.62 -0.46 -13.05
N MET A 133 -13.19 -0.54 -14.25
CA MET A 133 -12.71 0.18 -15.43
C MET A 133 -12.53 1.68 -15.18
N LYS A 134 -13.48 2.31 -14.48
CA LYS A 134 -13.36 3.74 -14.14
C LYS A 134 -12.12 4.03 -13.30
N ASN A 135 -11.88 3.26 -12.23
CA ASN A 135 -10.71 3.45 -11.38
C ASN A 135 -9.40 3.19 -12.14
N VAL A 136 -9.35 2.14 -12.96
CA VAL A 136 -8.18 1.82 -13.79
C VAL A 136 -7.86 2.96 -14.76
N VAL A 137 -8.87 3.47 -15.47
CA VAL A 137 -8.70 4.63 -16.37
C VAL A 137 -8.21 5.84 -15.60
N ASP A 138 -8.82 6.15 -14.44
CA ASP A 138 -8.46 7.32 -13.64
C ASP A 138 -7.03 7.23 -13.08
N LEU A 139 -6.55 6.02 -12.73
CA LEU A 139 -5.18 5.74 -12.31
C LEU A 139 -4.16 6.00 -13.44
N CYS A 140 -4.52 5.67 -14.68
CA CYS A 140 -3.63 5.81 -15.84
C CYS A 140 -3.69 7.19 -16.52
N ARG A 141 -4.51 8.13 -16.02
CA ARG A 141 -4.56 9.48 -16.60
C ARG A 141 -3.20 10.17 -16.46
N PRO A 142 -2.79 11.00 -17.45
CA PRO A 142 -1.59 11.80 -17.31
C PRO A 142 -1.69 12.72 -16.08
N MET A 143 -0.58 12.87 -15.36
CA MET A 143 -0.46 13.90 -14.34
C MET A 143 -0.12 15.22 -15.03
N TRP A 144 -0.84 16.28 -14.70
CA TRP A 144 -0.46 17.63 -15.12
C TRP A 144 0.80 18.00 -14.35
N VAL A 145 1.96 17.93 -15.03
CA VAL A 145 3.21 18.48 -14.50
C VAL A 145 3.17 19.97 -14.80
N SER A 146 2.83 20.79 -13.80
CA SER A 146 3.04 22.23 -13.87
C SER A 146 4.55 22.46 -14.00
N ASN A 147 4.97 22.96 -15.16
CA ASN A 147 6.38 23.31 -15.44
C ASN A 147 6.74 24.64 -14.78
#